data_AF-A0A8S4G9C7-F1
#
_entry.id   AF-A0A8S4G9C7-F1
#
_cell.length_a   1.000
_cell.length_b   1.000
_cell.length_c   1.000
_cell.angle_alpha   90.00
_cell.angle_beta   90.00
_cell.angle_gamma   90.00
#
_symmetry.space_group_name_H-M   'P 1'
#
loop_
_entity.id
_entity.type
_entity.pdbx_description
1 polymer ?
#
loop_
_entity_poly.entity_id
_entity_poly.type
_entity_poly.pdbx_seq_one_letter_code
_entity_poly.pdbx_strand_id
1 'polypeptide(L)'
;MSCCVPGCNVRFTDGVPLHRFPNPKKEIERFRVWILRVGGDIIGLTNEVIVKNRRVCHRHFEERFFYPKNRLSKLAIPTLDLPMLPRSG
;
A
#
# COMPACT_ATOMS: atom_id res chain seq x y z
N MET A 1 -6.77 -10.02 8.49
CA MET A 1 -5.81 -9.10 7.84
C MET A 1 -6.61 -8.12 6.99
N SER A 2 -6.32 -6.81 7.07
CA SER A 2 -7.05 -5.75 6.36
C SER A 2 -6.09 -4.79 5.66
N CYS A 3 -6.63 -3.99 4.75
CA CYS A 3 -5.93 -2.85 4.18
C CYS A 3 -5.53 -1.88 5.30
N CYS A 4 -4.34 -1.30 5.20
CA CYS A 4 -3.85 -0.29 6.14
C CYS A 4 -4.01 1.15 5.64
N VAL A 5 -4.66 1.36 4.48
CA VAL A 5 -4.98 2.71 4.02
C VAL A 5 -6.07 3.29 4.93
N PRO A 6 -5.85 4.46 5.55
CA PRO A 6 -6.85 5.10 6.40
C PRO A 6 -8.19 5.27 5.68
N GLY A 7 -9.28 4.84 6.33
CA GLY A 7 -10.63 4.86 5.75
C GLY A 7 -10.95 3.68 4.83
N CYS A 8 -10.00 2.80 4.51
CA CYS A 8 -10.26 1.60 3.72
C CYS A 8 -10.67 0.42 4.61
N ASN A 9 -11.86 -0.14 4.35
CA ASN A 9 -12.42 -1.24 5.13
C ASN A 9 -12.20 -2.63 4.50
N VAL A 10 -11.40 -2.74 3.43
CA VAL A 10 -11.16 -4.01 2.73
C VAL A 10 -10.43 -4.99 3.64
N ARG A 11 -11.02 -6.17 3.79
CA ARG A 11 -10.52 -7.32 4.52
C ARG A 11 -10.10 -8.43 3.57
N PHE A 12 -9.25 -9.33 4.05
CA PHE A 12 -8.85 -10.53 3.31
C PHE A 12 -10.05 -11.38 2.88
N THR A 13 -11.13 -11.40 3.68
CA THR A 13 -12.37 -12.12 3.41
C THR A 13 -13.17 -11.57 2.23
N ASP A 14 -12.88 -10.36 1.77
CA ASP A 14 -13.64 -9.69 0.71
C ASP A 14 -13.20 -10.12 -0.70
N GLY A 15 -12.23 -11.06 -0.80
CA GLY A 15 -11.72 -11.56 -2.08
C GLY A 15 -10.83 -10.57 -2.85
N VAL A 16 -10.62 -9.35 -2.32
CA VAL A 16 -9.74 -8.35 -2.93
C VAL A 16 -8.28 -8.66 -2.57
N PRO A 17 -7.35 -8.72 -3.55
CA PRO A 17 -5.94 -8.97 -3.25
C PRO A 17 -5.34 -7.93 -2.30
N LEU A 18 -4.58 -8.41 -1.31
CA LEU A 18 -3.85 -7.60 -0.34
C LEU A 18 -2.36 -7.70 -0.60
N HIS A 19 -1.74 -6.59 -1.00
CA HIS A 19 -0.32 -6.54 -1.39
C HIS A 19 0.58 -6.22 -0.22
N ARG A 20 1.73 -6.90 -0.17
CA ARG A 20 2.82 -6.57 0.74
C ARG A 20 3.52 -5.29 0.29
N PHE A 21 4.03 -4.54 1.26
CA PHE A 21 4.97 -3.48 0.97
C PHE A 21 6.23 -4.04 0.26
N PRO A 22 6.88 -3.24 -0.60
CA PRO A 22 8.14 -3.60 -1.23
C PRO A 22 9.20 -4.00 -0.18
N ASN A 23 10.20 -4.79 -0.58
CA ASN A 23 11.25 -5.17 0.36
C ASN A 23 12.17 -3.95 0.62
N PRO A 24 12.25 -3.41 1.85
CA PRO A 24 13.05 -2.22 2.15
C PRO A 24 14.55 -2.43 1.94
N LYS A 25 15.05 -3.67 1.98
CA LYS A 25 16.47 -3.97 1.70
C LYS A 25 16.82 -3.92 0.21
N LYS A 26 15.82 -4.00 -0.68
CA LYS A 26 16.01 -4.05 -2.14
C LYS A 26 15.41 -2.84 -2.86
N GLU A 27 14.35 -2.26 -2.30
CA GLU A 27 13.48 -1.27 -2.95
C GLU A 27 13.07 -0.18 -1.96
N ILE A 28 14.03 0.36 -1.21
CA ILE A 28 13.78 1.32 -0.12
C ILE A 28 13.01 2.56 -0.59
N GLU A 29 13.30 3.08 -1.78
CA GLU A 29 12.63 4.27 -2.31
C GLU A 29 11.15 4.00 -2.59
N ARG A 30 10.83 2.88 -3.24
CA ARG A 30 9.44 2.47 -3.48
C ARG A 30 8.70 2.19 -2.18
N PHE A 31 9.38 1.58 -1.22
CA PHE A 31 8.85 1.33 0.12
C PHE A 31 8.49 2.63 0.85
N ARG A 32 9.38 3.64 0.83
CA ARG A 32 9.13 4.96 1.40
C ARG A 32 7.98 5.68 0.72
N VAL A 33 7.91 5.64 -0.61
CA VAL A 33 6.79 6.23 -1.37
C VAL A 33 5.45 5.60 -0.97
N TRP A 34 5.40 4.27 -0.80
CA TRP A 34 4.19 3.61 -0.29
C TRP A 34 3.81 4.11 1.11
N ILE A 35 4.77 4.22 2.04
CA ILE A 35 4.50 4.74 3.39
C ILE A 35 3.92 6.15 3.34
N LEU A 36 4.56 7.05 2.59
CA LEU A 36 4.15 8.45 2.49
C LEU A 36 2.77 8.60 1.86
N ARG A 37 2.45 7.80 0.83
CA ARG A 37 1.15 7.86 0.15
C ARG A 37 0.02 7.23 0.96
N VAL A 38 0.29 6.14 1.66
CA VAL A 38 -0.69 5.49 2.54
C VAL A 38 -0.95 6.36 3.77
N GLY A 39 0.10 6.93 4.37
CA GLY A 39 0.01 7.81 5.52
C GLY A 39 -0.54 7.14 6.78
N GLY A 40 -1.00 7.94 7.75
CA GLY A 40 -1.66 7.43 8.95
C GLY A 40 -0.71 6.76 9.96
N ASP A 41 -1.19 5.68 10.61
CA ASP A 41 -0.51 5.02 11.73
C ASP A 41 0.81 4.33 11.34
N ILE A 42 1.04 4.10 10.04
CA ILE A 42 2.23 3.37 9.58
C ILE A 42 3.50 4.22 9.51
N ILE A 43 3.40 5.56 9.53
CA ILE A 43 4.57 6.47 9.38
C ILE A 43 5.58 6.27 10.51
N GLY A 44 5.14 5.89 11.71
CA GLY A 44 5.99 5.69 12.89
C GLY A 44 6.44 4.24 13.13
N LEU A 45 6.05 3.29 12.27
CA LEU A 45 6.35 1.87 12.48
C LEU A 45 7.72 1.49 11.92
N THR A 46 8.35 0.47 12.51
CA THR A 46 9.58 -0.08 11.96
C THR A 46 9.31 -0.77 10.61
N ASN A 47 10.30 -0.75 9.72
CA ASN A 47 10.22 -1.40 8.41
C ASN A 47 9.78 -2.87 8.52
N GLU A 48 10.25 -3.56 9.56
CA GLU A 48 9.96 -4.97 9.85
C GLU A 48 8.48 -5.19 10.13
N VAL A 49 7.90 -4.35 10.99
CA VAL A 49 6.48 -4.37 11.35
C VAL A 49 5.62 -4.09 10.12
N ILE A 50 6.00 -3.11 9.31
CA ILE A 50 5.26 -2.75 8.08
C ILE A 50 5.24 -3.93 7.11
N VAL A 51 6.41 -4.48 6.75
CA VAL A 51 6.50 -5.60 5.80
C VAL A 51 5.75 -6.84 6.30
N LYS A 52 5.85 -7.14 7.59
CA LYS A 52 5.21 -8.33 8.18
C LYS A 52 3.68 -8.17 8.27
N ASN A 53 3.22 -7.03 8.80
CA ASN A 53 1.85 -6.89 9.31
C ASN A 53 0.95 -5.96 8.48
N ARG A 54 1.50 -5.08 7.64
CA ARG A 54 0.70 -4.09 6.89
C ARG A 54 0.52 -4.50 5.42
N ARG A 55 -0.67 -4.24 4.86
CA ARG A 55 -1.02 -4.55 3.46
C ARG A 55 -1.83 -3.42 2.85
N VAL A 56 -1.68 -3.23 1.55
CA VAL A 56 -2.50 -2.30 0.76
C VAL A 56 -3.33 -3.13 -0.22
N CYS A 57 -4.64 -2.90 -0.26
CA CYS A 57 -5.50 -3.67 -1.16
C CYS A 57 -5.34 -3.22 -2.62
N HIS A 58 -5.75 -4.10 -3.52
CA HIS A 58 -5.63 -3.93 -4.96
C HIS A 58 -6.26 -2.63 -5.50
N ARG A 59 -7.30 -2.11 -4.83
CA ARG A 59 -8.05 -0.91 -5.24
C ARG A 59 -7.23 0.37 -5.25
N HIS A 60 -6.16 0.44 -4.47
CA HIS A 60 -5.34 1.65 -4.36
C HIS A 60 -4.31 1.81 -5.48
N PHE A 61 -4.26 0.88 -6.44
CA PHE A 61 -3.28 0.87 -7.53
C PHE A 61 -3.98 1.03 -8.87
N GLU A 62 -3.39 1.80 -9.78
CA GLU A 62 -3.88 1.91 -11.16
C GLU A 62 -3.78 0.57 -11.91
N GLU A 63 -4.79 0.26 -12.70
CA GLU A 63 -4.90 -1.01 -13.45
C GLU A 63 -3.72 -1.25 -14.40
N ARG A 64 -3.10 -0.19 -14.94
CA ARG A 64 -1.91 -0.29 -15.79
C ARG A 64 -0.72 -0.96 -15.11
N PHE A 65 -0.71 -1.04 -13.78
CA PHE A 65 0.33 -1.71 -13.01
C PHE A 65 -0.03 -3.14 -12.61
N PHE A 66 -1.20 -3.64 -13.01
CA PHE A 66 -1.63 -4.98 -12.69
C PHE A 66 -0.87 -6.00 -13.53
N TYR A 67 -0.57 -7.13 -12.90
CA TYR A 67 0.18 -8.21 -13.50
C TYR A 67 -0.52 -9.54 -13.20
N PRO A 68 -0.42 -10.55 -14.08
CA PRO A 68 -1.07 -11.84 -13.89
C PRO A 68 -0.87 -12.44 -12.50
N LYS A 69 -1.87 -13.23 -12.05
CA LYS A 69 -1.92 -13.86 -10.72
C LYS A 69 -2.00 -12.86 -9.57
N ASN A 70 -2.78 -11.79 -9.74
CA ASN A 70 -3.03 -10.77 -8.73
C ASN A 70 -1.74 -10.09 -8.22
N ARG A 71 -0.76 -9.90 -9.10
CA ARG A 71 0.52 -9.25 -8.78
C ARG A 71 0.50 -7.80 -9.23
N LEU A 72 1.43 -7.03 -8.67
CA LEU A 72 1.74 -5.67 -9.12
C LEU A 72 3.09 -5.65 -9.82
N SER A 73 3.21 -4.77 -10.81
CA SER A 73 4.47 -4.39 -11.42
C SER A 73 5.45 -3.83 -10.37
N LYS A 74 6.75 -3.88 -10.67
CA LYS A 74 7.79 -3.23 -9.86
C LYS A 74 7.69 -1.70 -9.84
N LEU A 75 6.93 -1.12 -10.77
CA LEU A 75 6.68 0.33 -10.82
C LEU A 75 5.43 0.74 -10.03
N ALA A 76 4.65 -0.22 -9.53
CA ALA A 76 3.40 0.08 -8.85
C ALA A 76 3.63 0.85 -7.54
N ILE A 77 2.93 1.96 -7.42
CA ILE A 77 2.77 2.75 -6.19
C ILE A 77 1.27 3.01 -5.99
N PRO A 78 0.79 3.11 -4.73
CA PRO A 78 -0.63 3.35 -4.50
C PRO A 78 -0.93 4.80 -4.88
N THR A 79 -1.90 5.02 -5.76
CA THR A 79 -2.23 6.34 -6.33
C THR A 79 -3.73 6.65 -6.25
N LEU A 80 -4.57 5.65 -5.98
CA LEU A 80 -6.02 5.75 -5.95
C LEU A 80 -6.57 5.64 -4.53
N ASP A 81 -7.68 6.32 -4.27
CA ASP A 81 -8.45 6.25 -3.01
C ASP A 81 -7.59 6.37 -1.75
N LEU A 82 -6.62 7.27 -1.78
CA LEU A 82 -5.75 7.58 -0.65
C LEU A 82 -6.45 8.56 0.29
N PRO A 83 -6.12 8.56 1.59
CA PRO A 83 -6.56 9.64 2.48
C PRO A 83 -6.13 10.96 1.86
N MET A 84 -7.07 11.90 1.72
CA MET A 84 -6.77 13.20 1.14
C MET A 84 -5.60 13.80 1.93
N LEU A 85 -4.47 14.03 1.27
CA LEU A 85 -3.46 14.93 1.81
C LEU A 85 -4.18 16.27 2.03
N PRO A 86 -4.03 16.93 3.19
CA PRO A 86 -4.57 18.27 3.35
C PRO A 86 -4.03 19.10 2.20
N ARG A 87 -4.95 19.59 1.35
CA ARG A 87 -4.58 20.49 0.27
C ARG A 87 -3.94 21.69 0.97
N SER A 88 -2.63 21.86 0.80
CA SER A 88 -1.98 23.11 1.15
C SER A 88 -2.72 24.19 0.36
N GLY A 89 -3.57 24.94 1.05
CA GLY A 89 -4.18 26.15 0.53
C GLY A 89 -3.14 27.24 0.38
#